data_AF-A0A4Q6AAW4-F1
#
_entry.id   AF-A0A4Q6AAW4-F1
#
_cell.length_a   1.000
_cell.length_b   1.000
_cell.length_c   1.000
_cell.angle_alpha   90.00
_cell.angle_beta   90.00
_cell.angle_gamma   90.00
#
_symmetry.space_group_name_H-M   'P 1'
#
loop_
_entity.id
_entity.type
_entity.pdbx_description
1 polymer ?
#
loop_
_entity_poly.entity_id
_entity_poly.type
_entity_poly.pdbx_seq_one_letter_code
_entity_poly.pdbx_strand_id
1 'polypeptide(L)'
;MIFRNGLVLLLTILLTNIAYAQTGSARIQLNQVGFYPAAPKLAVVTGTTGATQFSVTSADGRTTFYTGKLSSEKSSKYSSTVTKTADFSAFKKSGTYVLTVPGVGTSYPFAIGAGVHADAAKAVLKAFYFIRSDMPLEAAYAGKWARPAGHPDTAVLVHPSAATNLRPAGTIISSPGGWYDAGDYNKYIVNSGITMGTLFAAYEDFPQYFKTLSVGIPESGNAVPNILDEAVYNLRWMLTMQDGADGGVYHKLTNASFDGMVMPGATKEPRYVVQKGTAAALDFTAVTAMAARILKPYAQSFPGLADSCL
;
A
#
# COMPACT_ATOMS: atom_id res chain seq x y z
N MET A 1 -40.44 -43.19 53.90
CA MET A 1 -39.18 -43.21 53.15
C MET A 1 -39.32 -42.17 52.01
N ILE A 2 -38.79 -40.95 52.23
CA ILE A 2 -37.82 -40.21 51.37
C ILE A 2 -38.23 -40.17 49.88
N PHE A 3 -38.48 -39.03 49.21
CA PHE A 3 -37.65 -37.82 49.06
C PHE A 3 -38.46 -36.55 48.70
N ARG A 4 -38.05 -35.43 49.30
CA ARG A 4 -38.30 -34.04 48.87
C ARG A 4 -37.55 -33.77 47.56
N ASN A 5 -38.14 -32.99 46.66
CA ASN A 5 -37.38 -32.20 45.68
C ASN A 5 -38.01 -30.81 45.53
N GLY A 6 -37.34 -29.81 46.11
CA GLY A 6 -37.66 -28.40 45.94
C GLY A 6 -36.99 -27.86 44.68
N LEU A 7 -37.76 -27.16 43.85
CA LEU A 7 -37.27 -26.47 42.66
C LEU A 7 -36.82 -25.06 43.04
N VAL A 8 -35.51 -24.82 43.01
CA VAL A 8 -34.91 -23.48 43.20
C VAL A 8 -34.93 -22.77 41.85
N LEU A 9 -35.68 -21.68 41.76
CA LEU A 9 -35.70 -20.80 40.58
C LEU A 9 -34.53 -19.81 40.68
N LEU A 10 -33.48 -20.03 39.89
CA LEU A 10 -32.36 -19.09 39.77
C LEU A 10 -32.75 -18.00 38.76
N LEU A 11 -32.97 -16.77 39.24
CA LEU A 11 -33.20 -15.59 38.39
C LEU A 11 -31.85 -15.01 37.98
N THR A 12 -31.37 -15.31 36.77
CA THR A 12 -30.18 -14.69 36.18
C THR A 12 -30.54 -13.31 35.64
N ILE A 13 -30.16 -12.26 36.37
CA ILE A 13 -30.22 -10.87 35.89
C ILE A 13 -29.10 -10.70 34.85
N LEU A 14 -29.47 -10.68 33.56
CA LEU A 14 -28.57 -10.30 32.48
C LEU A 14 -28.34 -8.78 32.55
N LEU A 15 -27.24 -8.36 33.18
CA LEU A 15 -26.73 -7.00 33.04
C LEU A 15 -26.16 -6.86 31.62
N THR A 16 -26.97 -6.36 30.69
CA THR A 16 -26.49 -5.87 29.40
C THR A 16 -25.63 -4.64 29.64
N ASN A 17 -24.31 -4.83 29.70
CA ASN A 17 -23.37 -3.73 29.53
C ASN A 17 -23.52 -3.24 28.09
N ILE A 18 -24.33 -2.19 27.90
CA ILE A 18 -24.29 -1.41 26.67
C ILE A 18 -22.93 -0.71 26.69
N ALA A 19 -21.94 -1.35 26.03
CA ALA A 19 -20.73 -0.67 25.67
C ALA A 19 -21.13 0.41 24.67
N TYR A 20 -21.32 1.64 25.15
CA TYR A 20 -21.30 2.81 24.29
C TYR A 20 -19.89 2.84 23.71
N ALA A 21 -19.73 2.34 22.49
CA ALA A 21 -18.62 2.74 21.67
C ALA A 21 -18.72 4.26 21.58
N GLN A 22 -17.81 4.98 22.27
CA GLN A 22 -17.73 6.42 22.13
C GLN A 22 -17.54 6.69 20.64
N THR A 23 -18.57 7.26 20.00
CA THR A 23 -18.48 7.71 18.62
C THR A 23 -17.43 8.80 18.58
N GLY A 24 -16.26 8.48 18.02
CA GLY A 24 -15.19 9.44 17.83
C GLY A 24 -15.72 10.66 17.07
N SER A 25 -15.35 11.85 17.52
CA SER A 25 -15.70 13.10 16.87
C SER A 25 -14.92 13.21 15.55
N ALA A 26 -15.63 13.23 14.43
CA ALA A 26 -15.04 13.48 13.11
C ALA A 26 -14.38 14.87 13.00
N ARG A 27 -14.62 15.76 13.97
CA ARG A 27 -13.99 17.08 14.06
C ARG A 27 -12.56 17.06 14.59
N ILE A 28 -12.12 15.95 15.19
CA ILE A 28 -10.75 15.81 15.72
C ILE A 28 -9.97 14.87 14.79
N GLN A 29 -9.18 15.45 13.90
CA GLN A 29 -8.43 14.73 12.87
C GLN A 29 -6.97 14.56 13.28
N LEU A 30 -6.48 13.33 13.23
CA LEU A 30 -5.11 12.97 13.59
C LEU A 30 -4.68 11.71 12.82
N ASN A 31 -3.40 11.34 12.92
CA ASN A 31 -2.92 10.07 12.38
C ASN A 31 -3.56 8.91 13.17
N GLN A 32 -4.52 8.21 12.55
CA GLN A 32 -5.28 7.13 13.18
C GLN A 32 -4.44 5.86 13.44
N VAL A 33 -3.31 5.70 12.74
CA VAL A 33 -2.35 4.64 13.05
C VAL A 33 -1.57 5.02 14.32
N GLY A 34 -1.05 6.24 14.34
CA GLY A 34 -0.43 6.82 15.53
C GLY A 34 0.90 7.53 15.26
N PHE A 35 1.70 7.67 16.32
CA PHE A 35 2.88 8.52 16.35
C PHE A 35 4.10 7.86 16.99
N TYR A 36 5.30 8.17 16.49
CA TYR A 36 6.53 7.76 17.16
C TYR A 36 6.78 8.62 18.42
N PRO A 37 7.33 8.04 19.52
CA PRO A 37 7.55 8.75 20.78
C PRO A 37 8.32 10.07 20.63
N ALA A 38 9.34 10.13 19.78
CA ALA A 38 10.17 11.31 19.57
C ALA A 38 9.74 12.20 18.38
N ALA A 39 8.76 11.78 17.58
CA ALA A 39 8.31 12.54 16.41
C ALA A 39 7.26 13.61 16.79
N PRO A 40 7.02 14.60 15.93
CA PRO A 40 5.89 15.52 16.05
C PRO A 40 4.55 14.78 16.11
N LYS A 41 3.63 15.30 16.93
CA LYS A 41 2.29 14.72 17.15
C LYS A 41 1.26 15.83 17.21
N LEU A 42 0.39 15.86 16.19
CA LEU A 42 -0.60 16.91 16.01
C LEU A 42 -1.98 16.29 15.85
N ALA A 43 -2.97 16.94 16.44
CA ALA A 43 -4.37 16.79 16.05
C ALA A 43 -4.92 18.13 15.58
N VAL A 44 -5.79 18.08 14.58
CA VAL A 44 -6.47 19.24 13.99
C VAL A 44 -7.93 19.18 14.40
N VAL A 45 -8.38 20.22 15.10
CA VAL A 45 -9.77 20.41 15.47
C VAL A 45 -10.42 21.28 14.41
N THR A 46 -11.41 20.74 13.68
CA THR A 46 -12.09 21.45 12.58
C THR A 46 -13.35 22.16 13.05
N GLY A 47 -13.67 23.27 12.40
CA GLY A 47 -14.78 24.16 12.73
C GLY A 47 -14.52 25.04 13.96
N THR A 48 -15.35 26.06 14.15
CA THR A 48 -15.24 27.01 15.27
C THR A 48 -15.48 26.31 16.61
N THR A 49 -14.70 26.69 17.63
CA THR A 49 -14.89 26.21 19.01
C THR A 49 -14.35 27.20 20.03
N GLY A 50 -15.09 27.39 21.11
CA GLY A 50 -14.64 28.16 22.28
C GLY A 50 -13.57 27.43 23.10
N ALA A 51 -13.28 26.16 22.82
CA ALA A 51 -12.28 25.38 23.54
C ALA A 51 -10.87 26.00 23.39
N THR A 52 -10.15 26.07 24.51
CA THR A 52 -8.76 26.57 24.58
C THR A 52 -7.78 25.50 25.01
N GLN A 53 -8.27 24.35 25.47
CA GLN A 53 -7.47 23.25 26.00
C GLN A 53 -7.88 21.92 25.38
N PHE A 54 -6.97 20.96 25.44
CA PHE A 54 -7.21 19.57 25.11
C PHE A 54 -6.51 18.66 26.12
N SER A 55 -6.89 17.38 26.14
CA SER A 55 -6.27 16.36 26.97
C SER A 55 -6.02 15.09 26.17
N VAL A 56 -4.93 14.38 26.48
CA VAL A 56 -4.70 12.99 26.05
C VAL A 56 -5.08 12.08 27.21
N THR A 57 -6.03 11.17 26.98
CA THR A 57 -6.64 10.35 28.03
C THR A 57 -6.63 8.87 27.67
N SER A 58 -6.94 8.02 28.65
CA SER A 58 -7.39 6.65 28.38
C SER A 58 -8.69 6.66 27.57
N ALA A 59 -8.97 5.56 26.87
CA ALA A 59 -10.18 5.44 26.03
C ALA A 59 -11.48 5.55 26.84
N ASP A 60 -11.48 5.17 28.12
CA ASP A 60 -12.62 5.34 29.03
C ASP A 60 -12.69 6.74 29.67
N GLY A 61 -11.76 7.64 29.32
CA GLY A 61 -11.67 9.00 29.85
C GLY A 61 -11.27 9.09 31.33
N ARG A 62 -11.00 7.98 32.02
CA ARG A 62 -10.75 7.97 33.48
C ARG A 62 -9.37 8.48 33.87
N THR A 63 -8.38 8.34 32.98
CA THR A 63 -7.01 8.75 33.25
C THR A 63 -6.58 9.81 32.24
N THR A 64 -6.17 10.98 32.74
CA THR A 64 -5.54 12.02 31.92
C THR A 64 -4.03 11.87 32.00
N PHE A 65 -3.37 11.69 30.85
CA PHE A 65 -1.93 11.51 30.75
C PHE A 65 -1.19 12.79 30.36
N TYR A 66 -1.88 13.69 29.64
CA TYR A 66 -1.31 14.94 29.17
C TYR A 66 -2.42 15.98 29.00
N THR A 67 -2.10 17.24 29.26
CA THR A 67 -2.96 18.39 28.96
C THR A 67 -2.17 19.42 28.18
N GLY A 68 -2.84 20.12 27.27
CA GLY A 68 -2.21 21.14 26.43
C GLY A 68 -3.19 22.22 26.01
N LYS A 69 -2.65 23.31 25.47
CA LYS A 69 -3.44 24.41 24.91
C LYS A 69 -3.65 24.18 23.41
N LEU A 70 -4.87 24.46 22.95
CA LEU A 70 -5.12 24.59 21.52
C LEU A 70 -4.47 25.87 21.00
N SER A 71 -3.99 25.83 19.75
CA SER A 71 -3.56 27.04 19.06
C SER A 71 -4.72 28.04 18.89
N SER A 72 -4.39 29.27 18.50
CA SER A 72 -5.38 30.16 17.91
C SER A 72 -6.02 29.54 16.67
N GLU A 73 -7.18 30.06 16.29
CA GLU A 73 -7.85 29.66 15.06
C GLU A 73 -6.99 30.00 13.84
N LYS A 74 -6.98 29.08 12.87
CA LYS A 74 -6.29 29.21 11.59
C LYS A 74 -7.29 28.95 10.47
N SER A 75 -7.34 29.86 9.50
CA SER A 75 -8.06 29.66 8.25
C SER A 75 -7.21 28.85 7.27
N SER A 76 -7.88 28.05 6.43
CA SER A 76 -7.23 27.40 5.29
C SER A 76 -7.28 28.30 4.06
N LYS A 77 -6.21 28.32 3.28
CA LYS A 77 -6.20 28.95 1.94
C LYS A 77 -6.97 28.11 0.90
N TYR A 78 -7.27 26.85 1.22
CA TYR A 78 -7.80 25.86 0.29
C TYR A 78 -9.22 25.40 0.63
N SER A 79 -9.78 25.84 1.76
CA SER A 79 -11.17 25.54 2.15
C SER A 79 -11.71 26.60 3.13
N SER A 80 -13.03 26.67 3.28
CA SER A 80 -13.68 27.49 4.31
C SER A 80 -13.53 26.95 5.74
N THR A 81 -12.84 25.81 5.91
CA THR A 81 -12.66 25.18 7.22
C THR A 81 -11.71 26.00 8.09
N VAL A 82 -12.21 26.45 9.24
CA VAL A 82 -11.40 26.99 10.33
C VAL A 82 -10.88 25.86 11.20
N THR A 83 -9.66 25.98 11.69
CA THR A 83 -9.01 24.92 12.47
C THR A 83 -8.30 25.46 13.70
N LYS A 84 -8.18 24.62 14.74
CA LYS A 84 -7.19 24.78 15.81
C LYS A 84 -6.28 23.55 15.85
N THR A 85 -5.04 23.71 16.25
CA THR A 85 -4.08 22.61 16.38
C THR A 85 -3.87 22.27 17.86
N ALA A 86 -3.92 20.99 18.19
CA ALA A 86 -3.43 20.42 19.43
C ALA A 86 -2.06 19.78 19.17
N ASP A 87 -1.00 20.40 19.68
CA ASP A 87 0.36 19.84 19.63
C ASP A 87 0.67 19.14 20.96
N PHE A 88 0.85 17.83 20.90
CA PHE A 88 1.22 16.99 22.04
C PHE A 88 2.54 16.26 21.78
N SER A 89 3.42 16.86 20.99
CA SER A 89 4.73 16.29 20.65
C SER A 89 5.59 16.00 21.88
N ALA A 90 5.45 16.81 22.94
CA ALA A 90 6.12 16.61 24.22
C ALA A 90 5.69 15.33 24.96
N PHE A 91 4.51 14.79 24.66
CA PHE A 91 4.02 13.55 25.25
C PHE A 91 4.64 12.34 24.52
N LYS A 92 5.49 11.59 25.24
CA LYS A 92 6.30 10.49 24.65
C LYS A 92 5.95 9.10 25.19
N LYS A 93 5.05 9.02 26.18
CA LYS A 93 4.73 7.74 26.84
C LYS A 93 4.05 6.81 25.85
N SER A 94 4.63 5.62 25.64
CA SER A 94 4.03 4.63 24.74
C SER A 94 2.71 4.10 25.31
N GLY A 95 1.75 3.81 24.44
CA GLY A 95 0.42 3.34 24.81
C GLY A 95 -0.63 3.68 23.76
N THR A 96 -1.88 3.33 24.05
CA THR A 96 -3.05 3.68 23.24
C THR A 96 -3.85 4.75 23.96
N TYR A 97 -4.21 5.80 23.23
CA TYR A 97 -4.84 6.99 23.79
C TYR A 97 -5.97 7.50 22.91
N VAL A 98 -6.75 8.40 23.47
CA VAL A 98 -7.65 9.28 22.73
C VAL A 98 -7.33 10.74 23.08
N LEU A 99 -7.64 11.66 22.17
CA LEU A 99 -7.53 13.10 22.41
C LEU A 99 -8.93 13.68 22.63
N THR A 100 -9.12 14.37 23.74
CA THR A 100 -10.41 14.95 24.14
C THR A 100 -10.33 16.48 24.16
N VAL A 101 -11.33 17.12 23.57
CA VAL A 101 -11.49 18.58 23.53
C VAL A 101 -12.87 18.94 24.10
N PRO A 102 -12.94 19.73 25.19
CA PRO A 102 -14.21 20.14 25.79
C PRO A 102 -15.15 20.80 24.77
N GLY A 103 -16.42 20.39 24.77
CA GLY A 103 -17.43 20.91 23.84
C GLY A 103 -17.29 20.46 22.37
N VAL A 104 -16.27 19.66 22.03
CA VAL A 104 -16.06 19.10 20.68
C VAL A 104 -16.15 17.57 20.67
N GLY A 105 -15.62 16.91 21.69
CA GLY A 105 -15.67 15.46 21.86
C GLY A 105 -14.29 14.81 21.94
N THR A 106 -14.22 13.54 21.57
CA THR A 106 -13.04 12.67 21.71
C THR A 106 -12.65 12.09 20.35
N SER A 107 -11.36 11.98 20.05
CA SER A 107 -10.86 11.42 18.78
C SER A 107 -11.10 9.91 18.68
N TYR A 108 -10.87 9.34 17.50
CA TYR A 108 -10.59 7.91 17.39
C TYR A 108 -9.32 7.53 18.18
N PRO A 109 -9.19 6.29 18.68
CA PRO A 109 -7.98 5.82 19.33
C PRO A 109 -6.76 5.90 18.42
N PHE A 110 -5.59 6.20 19.00
CA PHE A 110 -4.31 6.18 18.30
C PHE A 110 -3.21 5.62 19.22
N ALA A 111 -2.15 5.07 18.62
CA ALA A 111 -1.00 4.58 19.35
C ALA A 111 0.13 5.62 19.43
N ILE A 112 0.89 5.58 20.52
CA ILE A 112 2.26 6.12 20.59
C ILE A 112 3.18 4.95 20.86
N GLY A 113 4.17 4.72 20.01
CA GLY A 113 5.06 3.56 20.18
C GLY A 113 6.18 3.47 19.16
N ALA A 114 7.20 2.68 19.50
CA ALA A 114 8.23 2.29 18.54
C ALA A 114 7.59 1.40 17.46
N GLY A 115 7.85 1.68 16.20
CA GLY A 115 7.32 0.90 15.07
C GLY A 115 5.84 1.12 14.75
N VAL A 116 5.24 2.26 15.13
CA VAL A 116 3.80 2.50 14.93
C VAL A 116 3.33 2.38 13.47
N HIS A 117 4.20 2.64 12.49
CA HIS A 117 3.88 2.49 11.06
C HIS A 117 4.36 1.16 10.45
N ALA A 118 4.86 0.21 11.24
CA ALA A 118 5.42 -1.04 10.73
C ALA A 118 4.39 -1.85 9.92
N ASP A 119 3.16 -1.99 10.41
CA ASP A 119 2.11 -2.73 9.71
C ASP A 119 1.61 -1.99 8.47
N ALA A 120 1.56 -0.64 8.52
CA ALA A 120 1.25 0.17 7.35
C ALA A 120 2.31 0.01 6.26
N ALA A 121 3.60 0.03 6.62
CA ALA A 121 4.70 -0.19 5.68
C ALA A 121 4.66 -1.60 5.06
N LYS A 122 4.38 -2.64 5.87
CA LYS A 122 4.17 -4.00 5.37
C LYS A 122 3.00 -4.06 4.40
N ALA A 123 1.87 -3.45 4.75
CA ALA A 123 0.67 -3.45 3.92
C ALA A 123 0.90 -2.76 2.57
N VAL A 124 1.59 -1.61 2.57
CA VAL A 124 1.94 -0.88 1.34
C VAL A 124 2.84 -1.72 0.44
N LEU A 125 3.90 -2.33 0.96
CA LEU A 125 4.76 -3.19 0.13
C LEU A 125 4.02 -4.46 -0.33
N LYS A 126 3.22 -5.08 0.54
CA LYS A 126 2.39 -6.24 0.21
C LYS A 126 1.34 -5.94 -0.86
N ALA A 127 0.94 -4.67 -1.04
CA ALA A 127 0.01 -4.28 -2.08
C ALA A 127 0.50 -4.65 -3.49
N PHE A 128 1.82 -4.59 -3.73
CA PHE A 128 2.43 -4.99 -5.01
C PHE A 128 2.17 -6.46 -5.37
N TYR A 129 2.20 -7.35 -4.36
CA TYR A 129 1.82 -8.75 -4.54
C TYR A 129 0.36 -8.89 -5.01
N PHE A 130 -0.56 -8.12 -4.41
CA PHE A 130 -1.99 -8.20 -4.74
C PHE A 130 -2.32 -7.70 -6.16
N ILE A 131 -1.44 -6.89 -6.74
CA ILE A 131 -1.58 -6.37 -8.11
C ILE A 131 -0.70 -7.12 -9.13
N ARG A 132 0.00 -8.21 -8.75
CA ARG A 132 0.73 -9.04 -9.72
C ARG A 132 -0.22 -9.62 -10.78
N SER A 133 0.09 -9.40 -12.06
CA SER A 133 -0.59 -10.03 -13.20
C SER A 133 -0.03 -11.43 -13.47
N ASP A 134 -0.59 -12.19 -14.42
CA ASP A 134 -0.05 -13.48 -14.92
C ASP A 134 0.03 -14.65 -13.91
N MET A 135 -0.10 -14.42 -12.61
CA MET A 135 -0.05 -15.48 -11.60
C MET A 135 -1.33 -15.55 -10.74
N PRO A 136 -1.66 -16.74 -10.18
CA PRO A 136 -2.66 -16.81 -9.14
C PRO A 136 -2.16 -16.11 -7.87
N LEU A 137 -3.09 -15.53 -7.13
CA LEU A 137 -2.83 -15.11 -5.76
C LEU A 137 -3.29 -16.24 -4.84
N GLU A 138 -2.34 -17.03 -4.34
CA GLU A 138 -2.64 -18.20 -3.53
C GLU A 138 -3.13 -17.81 -2.14
N ALA A 139 -4.08 -18.57 -1.59
CA ALA A 139 -4.67 -18.31 -0.28
C ALA A 139 -3.64 -18.26 0.87
N ALA A 140 -2.52 -18.99 0.75
CA ALA A 140 -1.42 -18.96 1.73
C ALA A 140 -0.81 -17.56 1.91
N TYR A 141 -0.77 -16.75 0.84
CA TYR A 141 -0.16 -15.41 0.85
C TYR A 141 -1.19 -14.29 0.70
N ALA A 142 -2.37 -14.60 0.17
CA ALA A 142 -3.42 -13.64 -0.17
C ALA A 142 -4.65 -13.74 0.74
N GLY A 143 -4.78 -14.79 1.56
CA GLY A 143 -5.95 -15.01 2.42
C GLY A 143 -7.27 -14.87 1.65
N LYS A 144 -8.16 -14.01 2.15
CA LYS A 144 -9.47 -13.74 1.52
C LYS A 144 -9.41 -13.04 0.16
N TRP A 145 -8.24 -12.52 -0.23
CA TRP A 145 -8.02 -11.84 -1.52
C TRP A 145 -7.42 -12.79 -2.57
N ALA A 146 -7.40 -14.10 -2.30
CA ALA A 146 -6.97 -15.09 -3.26
C ALA A 146 -7.81 -15.04 -4.55
N ARG A 147 -7.14 -15.22 -5.69
CA ARG A 147 -7.79 -15.21 -7.01
C ARG A 147 -7.01 -16.07 -8.02
N PRO A 148 -7.66 -16.60 -9.07
CA PRO A 148 -6.95 -17.27 -10.16
C PRO A 148 -6.03 -16.29 -10.91
N ALA A 149 -5.12 -16.87 -11.71
CA ALA A 149 -4.31 -16.12 -12.66
C ALA A 149 -5.21 -15.41 -13.69
N GLY A 150 -4.73 -14.27 -14.16
CA GLY A 150 -5.37 -13.52 -15.24
C GLY A 150 -4.30 -12.87 -16.10
N HIS A 151 -4.60 -12.74 -17.39
CA HIS A 151 -3.69 -12.16 -18.38
C HIS A 151 -2.28 -12.76 -18.34
N PRO A 152 -2.11 -14.02 -18.80
CA PRO A 152 -0.78 -14.61 -18.85
C PRO A 152 0.15 -13.93 -19.86
N ASP A 153 -0.43 -13.12 -20.76
CA ASP A 153 0.28 -12.30 -21.73
C ASP A 153 1.28 -13.08 -22.61
N THR A 154 0.99 -14.36 -22.86
CA THR A 154 1.74 -15.23 -23.78
C THR A 154 1.39 -15.00 -25.25
N ALA A 155 0.28 -14.31 -25.53
CA ALA A 155 -0.19 -13.95 -26.87
C ALA A 155 -0.68 -12.50 -26.92
N VAL A 156 0.27 -11.56 -26.94
CA VAL A 156 0.01 -10.11 -27.00
C VAL A 156 0.22 -9.62 -28.43
N LEU A 157 -0.72 -8.86 -28.96
CA LEU A 157 -0.68 -8.36 -30.33
C LEU A 157 0.07 -7.04 -30.43
N VAL A 158 0.88 -6.89 -31.48
CA VAL A 158 1.41 -5.57 -31.86
C VAL A 158 0.26 -4.73 -32.44
N HIS A 159 -0.12 -3.65 -31.75
CA HIS A 159 -1.13 -2.72 -32.24
C HIS A 159 -0.65 -2.00 -33.52
N PRO A 160 -1.53 -1.57 -34.45
CA PRO A 160 -1.13 -0.78 -35.61
C PRO A 160 -0.26 0.44 -35.31
N SER A 161 -0.46 1.10 -34.16
CA SER A 161 0.39 2.23 -33.73
C SER A 161 1.81 1.84 -33.31
N ALA A 162 2.06 0.55 -33.06
CA ALA A 162 3.35 0.00 -32.66
C ALA A 162 4.05 -0.78 -33.80
N ALA A 163 3.40 -0.86 -34.97
CA ALA A 163 3.86 -1.68 -36.07
C ALA A 163 5.15 -1.12 -36.70
N THR A 164 6.03 -2.02 -37.10
CA THR A 164 7.23 -1.76 -37.90
C THR A 164 7.31 -2.75 -39.06
N ASN A 165 8.26 -2.58 -39.97
CA ASN A 165 8.49 -3.57 -41.04
C ASN A 165 8.91 -4.94 -40.49
N LEU A 166 9.59 -4.98 -39.34
CA LEU A 166 10.03 -6.21 -38.68
C LEU A 166 8.96 -6.83 -37.77
N ARG A 167 8.05 -6.00 -37.25
CA ARG A 167 6.92 -6.40 -36.41
C ARG A 167 5.64 -5.73 -36.92
N PRO A 168 5.04 -6.25 -38.01
CA PRO A 168 3.78 -5.70 -38.52
C PRO A 168 2.65 -5.83 -37.49
N ALA A 169 1.59 -5.05 -37.68
CA ALA A 169 0.40 -5.12 -36.82
C ALA A 169 -0.15 -6.55 -36.75
N GLY A 170 -0.56 -6.98 -35.55
CA GLY A 170 -1.05 -8.34 -35.30
C GLY A 170 0.06 -9.37 -35.06
N THR A 171 1.34 -9.01 -35.15
CA THR A 171 2.44 -9.87 -34.68
C THR A 171 2.18 -10.26 -33.22
N ILE A 172 2.30 -11.55 -32.92
CA ILE A 172 2.11 -12.07 -31.56
C ILE A 172 3.47 -12.08 -30.84
N ILE A 173 3.52 -11.48 -29.66
CA ILE A 173 4.66 -11.50 -28.75
C ILE A 173 4.25 -11.99 -27.36
N SER A 174 5.23 -12.33 -26.53
CA SER A 174 5.05 -12.73 -25.14
C SER A 174 5.57 -11.64 -24.20
N SER A 175 4.76 -11.23 -23.22
CA SER A 175 5.09 -10.18 -22.24
C SER A 175 4.47 -10.46 -20.84
N PRO A 176 4.81 -11.62 -20.23
CA PRO A 176 4.27 -12.07 -18.94
C PRO A 176 4.72 -11.22 -17.73
N GLY A 177 4.10 -11.47 -16.58
CA GLY A 177 4.42 -10.84 -15.30
C GLY A 177 4.09 -9.35 -15.21
N GLY A 178 4.64 -8.70 -14.18
CA GLY A 178 4.41 -7.28 -13.91
C GLY A 178 3.14 -7.00 -13.13
N TRP A 179 2.91 -5.73 -12.82
CA TRP A 179 1.77 -5.29 -12.01
C TRP A 179 0.65 -4.70 -12.87
N TYR A 180 -0.59 -4.98 -12.49
CA TYR A 180 -1.72 -4.15 -12.88
C TYR A 180 -1.54 -2.75 -12.28
N ASP A 181 -1.78 -1.72 -13.09
CA ASP A 181 -1.37 -0.35 -12.79
C ASP A 181 -2.26 0.33 -11.76
N ALA A 182 -3.56 0.07 -11.84
CA ALA A 182 -4.54 0.70 -10.97
C ALA A 182 -5.76 -0.22 -10.78
N GLY A 183 -6.97 0.36 -10.86
CA GLY A 183 -8.22 -0.40 -10.82
C GLY A 183 -8.51 -1.17 -12.11
N ASP A 184 -7.78 -0.89 -13.20
CA ASP A 184 -7.81 -1.65 -14.44
C ASP A 184 -6.65 -2.66 -14.51
N TYR A 185 -6.74 -3.59 -15.47
CA TYR A 185 -5.76 -4.67 -15.61
C TYR A 185 -4.61 -4.36 -16.60
N ASN A 186 -4.49 -3.13 -17.08
CA ASN A 186 -3.42 -2.75 -18.01
C ASN A 186 -2.11 -2.46 -17.26
N LYS A 187 -0.99 -2.49 -18.00
CA LYS A 187 0.38 -2.34 -17.47
C LYS A 187 1.11 -1.24 -18.24
N TYR A 188 1.72 -0.27 -17.56
CA TYR A 188 2.26 0.96 -18.18
C TYR A 188 3.71 1.19 -17.79
N ILE A 189 4.58 1.40 -18.79
CA ILE A 189 6.03 1.53 -18.54
C ILE A 189 6.35 2.83 -17.81
N VAL A 190 5.71 3.94 -18.19
CA VAL A 190 6.02 5.25 -17.58
C VAL A 190 5.67 5.28 -16.08
N ASN A 191 4.48 4.79 -15.71
CA ASN A 191 4.09 4.72 -14.30
C ASN A 191 4.93 3.67 -13.52
N SER A 192 5.31 2.57 -14.18
CA SER A 192 6.28 1.62 -13.62
C SER A 192 7.66 2.26 -13.41
N GLY A 193 8.09 3.18 -14.26
CA GLY A 193 9.35 3.91 -14.13
C GLY A 193 9.51 4.58 -12.77
N ILE A 194 8.59 5.48 -12.44
CA ILE A 194 8.62 6.19 -11.15
C ILE A 194 8.38 5.25 -9.96
N THR A 195 7.53 4.23 -10.13
CA THR A 195 7.26 3.23 -9.09
C THR A 195 8.52 2.43 -8.74
N MET A 196 9.19 1.88 -9.76
CA MET A 196 10.43 1.12 -9.61
C MET A 196 11.57 1.97 -9.08
N GLY A 197 11.73 3.19 -9.60
CA GLY A 197 12.73 4.14 -9.10
C GLY A 197 12.55 4.45 -7.62
N THR A 198 11.30 4.62 -7.17
CA THR A 198 10.98 4.87 -5.76
C THR A 198 11.26 3.65 -4.87
N LEU A 199 10.91 2.44 -5.31
CA LEU A 199 11.19 1.20 -4.57
C LEU A 199 12.70 0.96 -4.44
N PHE A 200 13.45 1.15 -5.52
CA PHE A 200 14.90 1.01 -5.51
C PHE A 200 15.58 2.08 -4.65
N ALA A 201 15.18 3.35 -4.77
CA ALA A 201 15.69 4.41 -3.90
C ALA A 201 15.40 4.14 -2.43
N ALA A 202 14.19 3.70 -2.08
CA ALA A 202 13.85 3.33 -0.71
C ALA A 202 14.73 2.19 -0.17
N TYR A 203 15.02 1.18 -1.00
CA TYR A 203 15.95 0.11 -0.63
C TYR A 203 17.38 0.62 -0.42
N GLU A 204 17.89 1.49 -1.28
CA GLU A 204 19.24 2.06 -1.17
C GLU A 204 19.39 3.00 0.03
N ASP A 205 18.37 3.80 0.33
CA ASP A 205 18.36 4.74 1.46
C ASP A 205 18.21 4.00 2.80
N PHE A 206 17.43 2.92 2.84
CA PHE A 206 17.09 2.18 4.07
C PHE A 206 17.35 0.66 3.98
N PRO A 207 18.55 0.20 3.57
CA PRO A 207 18.79 -1.21 3.24
C PRO A 207 18.66 -2.11 4.47
N GLN A 208 19.06 -1.64 5.64
CA GLN A 208 18.96 -2.42 6.88
C GLN A 208 17.50 -2.65 7.30
N TYR A 209 16.63 -1.67 7.08
CA TYR A 209 15.20 -1.83 7.33
C TYR A 209 14.62 -2.90 6.41
N PHE A 210 14.84 -2.78 5.09
CA PHE A 210 14.26 -3.69 4.11
C PHE A 210 14.83 -5.11 4.15
N LYS A 211 16.10 -5.29 4.59
CA LYS A 211 16.67 -6.63 4.85
C LYS A 211 15.93 -7.41 5.94
N THR A 212 15.25 -6.72 6.84
CA THR A 212 14.49 -7.35 7.95
C THR A 212 12.98 -7.34 7.70
N LEU A 213 12.50 -6.51 6.77
CA LEU A 213 11.09 -6.39 6.48
C LEU A 213 10.62 -7.59 5.64
N SER A 214 9.84 -8.46 6.26
CA SER A 214 9.09 -9.50 5.57
C SER A 214 7.61 -9.14 5.46
N VAL A 215 7.03 -9.40 4.29
CA VAL A 215 5.63 -9.10 3.97
C VAL A 215 4.77 -10.33 3.66
N GLY A 216 5.35 -11.54 3.75
CA GLY A 216 4.62 -12.80 3.57
C GLY A 216 4.15 -13.04 2.13
N ILE A 217 5.03 -12.85 1.16
CA ILE A 217 4.86 -13.16 -0.27
C ILE A 217 5.48 -14.52 -0.60
N PRO A 218 5.25 -15.11 -1.79
CA PRO A 218 5.82 -16.41 -2.16
C PRO A 218 7.34 -16.51 -1.96
N GLU A 219 8.05 -15.40 -2.18
CA GLU A 219 9.50 -15.31 -2.06
C GLU A 219 9.98 -15.04 -0.61
N SER A 220 9.07 -14.76 0.34
CA SER A 220 9.44 -14.52 1.74
C SER A 220 10.18 -15.70 2.35
N GLY A 221 11.39 -15.43 2.87
CA GLY A 221 12.27 -16.43 3.47
C GLY A 221 13.45 -16.84 2.59
N ASN A 222 13.52 -16.35 1.35
CA ASN A 222 14.71 -16.47 0.53
C ASN A 222 15.83 -15.48 1.00
N ALA A 223 16.95 -15.46 0.29
CA ALA A 223 18.09 -14.57 0.59
C ALA A 223 17.90 -13.12 0.11
N VAL A 224 16.77 -12.80 -0.53
CA VAL A 224 16.48 -11.53 -1.17
C VAL A 224 15.50 -10.73 -0.31
N PRO A 225 15.74 -9.44 -0.04
CA PRO A 225 14.76 -8.58 0.60
C PRO A 225 13.46 -8.52 -0.20
N ASN A 226 12.30 -8.64 0.45
CA ASN A 226 11.02 -8.73 -0.28
C ASN A 226 10.69 -7.51 -1.14
N ILE A 227 11.25 -6.32 -0.83
CA ILE A 227 11.14 -5.16 -1.73
C ILE A 227 11.82 -5.40 -3.08
N LEU A 228 12.93 -6.14 -3.10
CA LEU A 228 13.64 -6.50 -4.32
C LEU A 228 12.98 -7.69 -5.02
N ASP A 229 12.44 -8.67 -4.29
CA ASP A 229 11.64 -9.74 -4.91
C ASP A 229 10.47 -9.15 -5.70
N GLU A 230 9.72 -8.21 -5.09
CA GLU A 230 8.63 -7.55 -5.79
C GLU A 230 9.12 -6.72 -6.96
N ALA A 231 10.16 -5.90 -6.78
CA ALA A 231 10.72 -5.11 -7.87
C ALA A 231 11.17 -6.01 -9.05
N VAL A 232 11.77 -7.17 -8.78
CA VAL A 232 12.18 -8.13 -9.82
C VAL A 232 10.98 -8.69 -10.58
N TYR A 233 9.84 -8.90 -9.92
CA TYR A 233 8.60 -9.35 -10.57
C TYR A 233 8.18 -8.38 -11.68
N ASN A 234 8.24 -7.07 -11.42
CA ASN A 234 7.91 -6.05 -12.42
C ASN A 234 9.03 -5.77 -13.42
N LEU A 235 10.29 -5.79 -12.97
CA LEU A 235 11.46 -5.63 -13.83
C LEU A 235 11.45 -6.67 -14.97
N ARG A 236 11.15 -7.94 -14.66
CA ARG A 236 11.07 -9.01 -15.66
C ARG A 236 10.02 -8.71 -16.73
N TRP A 237 8.87 -8.15 -16.36
CA TRP A 237 7.90 -7.68 -17.35
C TRP A 237 8.44 -6.50 -18.16
N MET A 238 9.02 -5.49 -17.51
CA MET A 238 9.58 -4.33 -18.20
C MET A 238 10.61 -4.73 -19.26
N LEU A 239 11.48 -5.72 -18.98
CA LEU A 239 12.46 -6.26 -19.94
C LEU A 239 11.80 -6.83 -21.21
N THR A 240 10.58 -7.37 -21.12
CA THR A 240 9.83 -7.86 -22.31
C THR A 240 9.24 -6.74 -23.16
N MET A 241 9.18 -5.52 -22.63
CA MET A 241 8.57 -4.37 -23.32
C MET A 241 9.55 -3.62 -24.22
N GLN A 242 10.85 -3.95 -24.17
CA GLN A 242 11.84 -3.46 -25.12
C GLN A 242 11.78 -4.28 -26.41
N ASP A 243 11.75 -3.60 -27.55
CA ASP A 243 11.90 -4.26 -28.85
C ASP A 243 13.40 -4.47 -29.14
N GLY A 244 13.80 -5.75 -29.23
CA GLY A 244 15.19 -6.12 -29.49
C GLY A 244 15.73 -5.69 -30.86
N ALA A 245 14.88 -5.26 -31.79
CA ALA A 245 15.34 -4.80 -33.10
C ALA A 245 15.89 -3.36 -33.11
N ASP A 246 15.34 -2.48 -32.29
CA ASP A 246 15.67 -1.04 -32.28
C ASP A 246 15.89 -0.44 -30.89
N GLY A 247 15.73 -1.23 -29.83
CA GLY A 247 15.88 -0.81 -28.44
C GLY A 247 14.74 0.07 -27.92
N GLY A 248 13.76 0.43 -28.76
CA GLY A 248 12.62 1.23 -28.36
C GLY A 248 11.65 0.44 -27.47
N VAL A 249 11.03 1.13 -26.52
CA VAL A 249 10.18 0.49 -25.50
C VAL A 249 8.72 0.83 -25.74
N TYR A 250 7.87 -0.20 -25.83
CA TYR A 250 6.43 -0.05 -25.97
C TYR A 250 5.85 0.70 -24.76
N HIS A 251 4.94 1.65 -24.99
CA HIS A 251 4.48 2.54 -23.91
C HIS A 251 3.65 1.81 -22.83
N LYS A 252 2.82 0.85 -23.25
CA LYS A 252 1.97 0.05 -22.36
C LYS A 252 1.54 -1.26 -23.01
N LEU A 253 1.09 -2.19 -22.17
CA LEU A 253 0.40 -3.42 -22.53
C LEU A 253 -1.04 -3.32 -22.04
N THR A 254 -2.00 -3.32 -22.97
CA THR A 254 -3.37 -2.87 -22.72
C THR A 254 -4.40 -3.65 -23.53
N ASN A 255 -5.66 -3.63 -23.10
CA ASN A 255 -6.79 -4.00 -23.94
C ASN A 255 -7.23 -2.79 -24.79
N ALA A 256 -8.02 -3.00 -25.84
CA ALA A 256 -8.55 -1.91 -26.68
C ALA A 256 -9.61 -1.05 -25.96
N SER A 257 -10.28 -1.63 -24.95
CA SER A 257 -11.24 -0.96 -24.06
C SER A 257 -11.03 -1.48 -22.65
N PHE A 258 -11.41 -0.68 -21.65
CA PHE A 258 -11.32 -1.12 -20.25
C PHE A 258 -12.24 -2.31 -19.99
N ASP A 259 -11.71 -3.28 -19.26
CA ASP A 259 -12.52 -4.39 -18.75
C ASP A 259 -13.59 -3.86 -17.79
N GLY A 260 -14.69 -4.61 -17.67
CA GLY A 260 -15.71 -4.34 -16.66
C GLY A 260 -15.22 -4.66 -15.24
N MET A 261 -16.11 -4.51 -14.26
CA MET A 261 -15.86 -4.86 -12.86
C MET A 261 -15.92 -6.39 -12.64
N VAL A 262 -14.99 -7.11 -13.26
CA VAL A 262 -14.87 -8.58 -13.21
C VAL A 262 -13.47 -8.98 -12.80
N MET A 263 -13.27 -10.21 -12.31
CA MET A 263 -11.95 -10.74 -11.97
C MET A 263 -11.04 -10.86 -13.20
N PRO A 264 -9.71 -10.70 -13.06
CA PRO A 264 -8.79 -10.72 -14.21
C PRO A 264 -8.71 -12.10 -14.90
N GLY A 265 -9.09 -13.18 -14.23
CA GLY A 265 -9.19 -14.51 -14.85
C GLY A 265 -10.39 -14.67 -15.79
N ALA A 266 -11.39 -13.78 -15.68
CA ALA A 266 -12.61 -13.82 -16.49
C ALA A 266 -12.49 -13.00 -17.79
N THR A 267 -11.54 -12.07 -17.88
CA THR A 267 -11.28 -11.28 -19.08
C THR A 267 -10.59 -12.14 -20.14
N LYS A 268 -11.00 -11.98 -21.40
CA LYS A 268 -10.53 -12.76 -22.55
C LYS A 268 -10.24 -11.91 -23.78
N GLU A 269 -10.45 -10.60 -23.68
CA GLU A 269 -10.21 -9.69 -24.79
C GLU A 269 -8.73 -9.71 -25.20
N PRO A 270 -8.43 -9.59 -26.49
CA PRO A 270 -7.06 -9.48 -26.95
C PRO A 270 -6.34 -8.31 -26.29
N ARG A 271 -5.07 -8.55 -25.96
CA ARG A 271 -4.19 -7.52 -25.40
C ARG A 271 -3.18 -7.09 -26.43
N TYR A 272 -2.71 -5.86 -26.25
CA TYR A 272 -1.85 -5.18 -27.21
C TYR A 272 -0.68 -4.52 -26.52
N VAL A 273 0.50 -4.58 -27.15
CA VAL A 273 1.50 -3.54 -26.96
C VAL A 273 1.20 -2.39 -27.93
N VAL A 274 1.34 -1.16 -27.44
CA VAL A 274 1.08 0.06 -28.23
C VAL A 274 2.37 0.84 -28.50
N GLN A 275 2.26 1.88 -29.33
CA GLN A 275 3.36 2.70 -29.83
C GLN A 275 4.48 2.91 -28.81
N LYS A 276 5.72 2.75 -29.27
CA LYS A 276 6.91 3.02 -28.47
C LYS A 276 7.01 4.51 -28.15
N GLY A 277 7.53 4.85 -26.98
CA GLY A 277 7.66 6.24 -26.53
C GLY A 277 9.05 6.53 -25.99
N THR A 278 9.56 7.74 -26.23
CA THR A 278 10.86 8.18 -25.70
C THR A 278 10.87 8.20 -24.17
N ALA A 279 9.79 8.70 -23.54
CA ALA A 279 9.65 8.66 -22.08
C ALA A 279 9.72 7.22 -21.54
N ALA A 280 8.99 6.29 -22.18
CA ALA A 280 9.02 4.87 -21.79
C ALA A 280 10.42 4.26 -21.91
N ALA A 281 11.17 4.60 -22.98
CA ALA A 281 12.54 4.14 -23.16
C ALA A 281 13.52 4.72 -22.12
N LEU A 282 13.36 6.00 -21.77
CA LEU A 282 14.19 6.67 -20.76
C LEU A 282 13.91 6.13 -19.36
N ASP A 283 12.62 5.94 -19.01
CA ASP A 283 12.22 5.35 -17.73
C ASP A 283 12.71 3.90 -17.60
N PHE A 284 12.56 3.10 -18.66
CA PHE A 284 13.11 1.75 -18.73
C PHE A 284 14.64 1.77 -18.50
N THR A 285 15.36 2.61 -19.22
CA THR A 285 16.83 2.72 -19.10
C THR A 285 17.25 3.12 -17.68
N ALA A 286 16.54 4.07 -17.06
CA ALA A 286 16.82 4.48 -15.69
C ALA A 286 16.60 3.31 -14.71
N VAL A 287 15.48 2.59 -14.84
CA VAL A 287 15.15 1.44 -13.99
C VAL A 287 16.15 0.30 -14.17
N THR A 288 16.52 -0.07 -15.39
CA THR A 288 17.46 -1.16 -15.63
C THR A 288 18.87 -0.80 -15.14
N ALA A 289 19.30 0.45 -15.31
CA ALA A 289 20.57 0.92 -14.73
C ALA A 289 20.58 0.85 -13.19
N MET A 290 19.44 1.14 -12.53
CA MET A 290 19.29 0.93 -11.08
C MET A 290 19.32 -0.55 -10.71
N ALA A 291 18.55 -1.38 -11.42
CA ALA A 291 18.49 -2.81 -11.18
C ALA A 291 19.87 -3.48 -11.33
N ALA A 292 20.64 -3.12 -12.36
CA ALA A 292 21.96 -3.68 -12.63
C ALA A 292 22.89 -3.57 -11.42
N ARG A 293 22.97 -2.38 -10.78
CA ARG A 293 23.82 -2.20 -9.59
C ARG A 293 23.23 -2.84 -8.33
N ILE A 294 21.90 -2.73 -8.13
CA ILE A 294 21.23 -3.17 -6.90
C ILE A 294 21.15 -4.68 -6.82
N LEU A 295 20.94 -5.36 -7.96
CA LEU A 295 20.75 -6.81 -8.03
C LEU A 295 22.07 -7.57 -8.17
N LYS A 296 23.19 -6.92 -8.46
CA LYS A 296 24.51 -7.54 -8.58
C LYS A 296 24.90 -8.42 -7.36
N PRO A 297 24.66 -8.01 -6.10
CA PRO A 297 24.94 -8.85 -4.93
C PRO A 297 24.06 -10.11 -4.83
N TYR A 298 22.97 -10.16 -5.60
CA TYR A 298 21.98 -11.24 -5.58
C TYR A 298 22.12 -12.20 -6.78
N ALA A 299 23.27 -12.24 -7.44
CA ALA A 299 23.52 -13.07 -8.63
C ALA A 299 23.26 -14.57 -8.40
N GLN A 300 23.40 -15.08 -7.17
CA GLN A 300 23.04 -16.47 -6.87
C GLN A 300 21.51 -16.70 -6.93
N SER A 301 20.71 -15.71 -6.53
CA SER A 301 19.25 -15.77 -6.58
C SER A 301 18.71 -15.39 -7.96
N PHE A 302 19.40 -14.50 -8.68
CA PHE A 302 19.04 -14.02 -10.01
C PHE A 302 20.22 -14.09 -11.00
N PRO A 303 20.63 -15.30 -11.44
CA PRO A 303 21.77 -15.46 -12.33
C PRO A 303 21.59 -14.68 -13.64
N GLY A 304 22.58 -13.85 -14.01
CA GLY A 304 22.60 -13.07 -15.25
C GLY A 304 21.60 -11.91 -15.34
N LEU A 305 20.71 -11.74 -14.35
CA LEU A 305 19.68 -10.69 -14.41
C LEU A 305 20.29 -9.29 -14.35
N ALA A 306 21.26 -9.06 -13.46
CA ALA A 306 21.95 -7.77 -13.35
C ALA A 306 22.68 -7.40 -14.65
N ASP A 307 23.34 -8.37 -15.30
CA ASP A 307 24.04 -8.17 -16.56
C ASP A 307 23.06 -7.90 -17.72
N SER A 308 21.89 -8.55 -17.72
CA SER A 308 20.84 -8.32 -18.72
C SER A 308 20.19 -6.93 -18.61
N CYS A 309 20.43 -6.22 -17.50
CA CYS A 309 19.92 -4.87 -17.29
C CYS A 309 20.89 -3.77 -17.77
N LEU A 310 22.13 -4.12 -18.10
CA LEU A 310 23.19 -3.21 -18.55
C LEU A 310 23.42 -3.36 -20.06
#